data_AF-A0A957YWK7-F1
#
_entry.id   AF-A0A957YWK7-F1
#
_cell.length_a   1.000
_cell.length_b   1.000
_cell.length_c   1.000
_cell.angle_alpha   90.00
_cell.angle_beta   90.00
_cell.angle_gamma   90.00
#
_symmetry.space_group_name_H-M   'P 1'
#
loop_
_entity.id
_entity.type
_entity.pdbx_description
1 polymer ?
#
loop_
_entity_poly.entity_id
_entity_poly.type
_entity_poly.pdbx_seq_one_letter_code
_entity_poly.pdbx_strand_id
1 'polypeptide(L)'
;VAIAAGAGPHNFSSWGDALKGLAILNPFKGAETMTGHIVRISGGDISYGTLDYTSLFSIGLLLFLMTLGLNIISRILVERFREEYE
;
A
#
# COMPACT_ATOMS: atom_id res chain seq x y z
N VAL A 1 -9.55 18.68 2.70
CA VAL A 1 -8.29 18.03 3.13
C VAL A 1 -8.19 16.68 2.43
N ALA A 2 -7.11 16.45 1.68
CA ALA A 2 -6.67 15.23 0.95
C ALA A 2 -7.75 14.35 0.25
N ILE A 3 -8.12 14.73 -0.97
CA ILE A 3 -8.87 13.89 -1.95
C ILE A 3 -7.90 13.25 -2.98
N ALA A 4 -6.61 13.22 -2.67
CA ALA A 4 -5.54 12.94 -3.63
C ALA A 4 -5.21 11.44 -3.73
N ALA A 5 -6.14 10.67 -4.28
CA ALA A 5 -5.93 9.44 -5.07
C ALA A 5 -7.31 8.93 -5.47
N GLY A 6 -7.83 9.44 -6.59
CA GLY A 6 -9.23 9.35 -7.01
C GLY A 6 -9.70 7.99 -7.53
N ALA A 7 -9.66 6.95 -6.69
CA ALA A 7 -10.38 5.71 -6.96
C ALA A 7 -10.89 5.08 -5.67
N GLY A 8 -12.11 4.52 -5.73
CA GLY A 8 -12.69 3.78 -4.62
C GLY A 8 -11.95 2.46 -4.35
N PRO A 9 -12.18 1.80 -3.21
CA PRO A 9 -11.52 0.54 -2.88
C PRO A 9 -11.88 -0.56 -3.89
N HIS A 10 -10.84 -1.24 -4.39
CA HIS A 10 -10.99 -2.40 -5.27
C HIS A 10 -11.10 -3.67 -4.42
N ASN A 11 -12.31 -4.21 -4.29
CA ASN A 11 -12.51 -5.52 -3.69
C ASN A 11 -12.29 -6.62 -4.75
N PHE A 12 -11.16 -7.32 -4.65
CA PHE A 12 -10.94 -8.55 -5.41
C PHE A 12 -11.63 -9.71 -4.68
N SER A 13 -12.41 -10.51 -5.41
CA SER A 13 -13.06 -11.72 -4.88
C SER A 13 -12.07 -12.83 -4.52
N SER A 14 -10.90 -12.83 -5.17
CA SER A 14 -9.88 -13.86 -5.02
C SER A 14 -8.49 -13.29 -5.29
N TRP A 15 -7.49 -13.81 -4.59
CA TRP A 15 -6.07 -13.53 -4.88
C TRP A 15 -5.67 -13.90 -6.31
N GLY A 16 -6.36 -14.87 -6.91
CA GLY A 16 -6.20 -15.23 -8.31
C GLY A 16 -6.59 -14.08 -9.25
N ASP A 17 -7.65 -13.35 -8.94
CA ASP A 17 -8.13 -12.23 -9.76
C ASP A 17 -7.25 -10.98 -9.62
N ALA A 18 -6.64 -10.79 -8.45
CA ALA A 18 -5.71 -9.69 -8.19
C ALA A 18 -4.41 -9.84 -9.00
N LEU A 19 -3.86 -11.05 -9.06
CA LEU A 19 -2.57 -11.31 -9.72
C LEU A 19 -2.70 -11.67 -11.20
N LYS A 20 -3.87 -12.12 -11.65
CA LYS A 20 -4.11 -12.48 -13.06
C LYS A 20 -3.92 -11.25 -13.96
N GLY A 21 -2.96 -11.36 -14.87
CA GLY A 21 -2.66 -10.28 -15.83
C GLY A 21 -2.19 -8.98 -15.16
N LEU A 22 -1.61 -9.07 -13.95
CA LEU A 22 -1.14 -7.89 -13.21
C LEU A 22 -2.26 -6.86 -12.99
N ALA A 23 -3.49 -7.31 -12.75
CA ALA A 23 -4.66 -6.44 -12.62
C ALA A 23 -4.50 -5.34 -11.54
N ILE A 24 -3.75 -5.64 -10.48
CA ILE A 24 -3.30 -4.69 -9.44
C ILE A 24 -2.43 -3.53 -9.97
N LEU A 25 -1.76 -3.72 -11.10
CA LEU A 25 -0.86 -2.76 -11.73
C LEU A 25 -1.44 -2.21 -13.04
N ASN A 26 -2.74 -2.40 -13.29
CA ASN A 26 -3.40 -1.88 -14.48
C ASN A 26 -3.62 -0.36 -14.34
N PRO A 27 -2.92 0.50 -15.10
CA PRO A 27 -3.02 1.95 -14.96
C PRO A 27 -4.35 2.52 -15.46
N PHE A 28 -5.12 1.75 -16.23
CA PHE A 28 -6.46 2.14 -16.69
C PHE A 28 -7.55 1.86 -15.66
N LYS A 29 -7.21 1.15 -14.57
CA LYS A 29 -8.09 0.96 -13.42
C LYS A 29 -7.55 1.80 -12.28
N GLY A 30 -8.41 2.64 -11.73
CA GLY A 30 -8.08 3.36 -10.50
C GLY A 30 -7.74 2.38 -9.38
N ALA A 31 -6.95 2.81 -8.40
CA ALA A 31 -6.72 2.05 -7.17
C ALA A 31 -6.69 3.03 -6.00
N GLU A 32 -7.20 2.60 -4.86
CA GLU A 32 -7.11 3.39 -3.63
C GLU A 32 -5.72 3.28 -3.03
N THR A 33 -5.11 4.41 -2.67
CA THR A 33 -3.82 4.41 -1.97
C THR A 33 -4.03 4.04 -0.50
N MET A 34 -3.10 3.27 0.07
CA MET A 34 -3.14 2.92 1.51
C MET A 34 -3.16 4.18 2.40
N THR A 35 -2.46 5.24 2.02
CA THR A 35 -2.48 6.53 2.74
C THR A 35 -3.84 7.21 2.65
N GLY A 36 -4.49 7.21 1.48
CA GLY A 36 -5.84 7.73 1.31
C GLY A 36 -6.87 6.98 2.15
N HIS A 37 -6.70 5.66 2.25
CA HIS A 37 -7.51 4.78 3.08
C HIS A 37 -7.40 5.11 4.58
N ILE A 38 -6.17 5.27 5.07
CA ILE A 38 -5.90 5.63 6.47
C ILE A 38 -6.53 6.97 6.83
N VAL A 39 -6.38 7.99 5.99
CA VAL A 39 -6.97 9.33 6.24
C VAL A 39 -8.49 9.27 6.25
N ARG A 40 -9.09 8.48 5.33
CA ARG A 40 -10.55 8.33 5.25
C ARG A 40 -11.12 7.67 6.50
N ILE A 41 -10.47 6.61 6.99
CA ILE A 41 -10.89 5.93 8.22
C ILE A 41 -10.63 6.82 9.44
N SER A 42 -9.45 7.44 9.55
CA SER A 42 -9.07 8.29 10.69
C SER A 42 -9.89 9.58 10.82
N GLY A 43 -10.47 10.08 9.73
CA GLY A 43 -11.35 11.26 9.74
C GLY A 43 -12.83 10.93 9.89
N GLY A 44 -13.20 9.64 9.90
CA GLY A 44 -14.57 9.18 10.13
C GLY A 44 -14.83 8.97 11.63
N ASP A 45 -16.09 9.12 12.04
CA ASP A 45 -16.55 8.88 13.41
C ASP A 45 -16.58 7.36 13.70
N ILE A 46 -15.40 6.73 13.72
CA ILE A 46 -15.23 5.29 13.92
C ILE A 46 -15.38 4.93 15.39
N SER A 47 -16.31 4.01 15.69
CA SER A 47 -16.43 3.45 17.03
C SER A 47 -15.20 2.64 17.42
N TYR A 48 -14.67 2.92 18.61
CA TYR A 48 -13.63 2.11 19.25
C TYR A 48 -14.13 0.66 19.40
N GLY A 49 -13.30 -0.31 18.99
CA GLY A 49 -13.63 -1.74 19.03
C GLY A 49 -14.12 -2.34 17.71
N THR A 50 -14.23 -1.55 16.64
CA THR A 50 -14.56 -2.04 15.30
C THR A 50 -13.31 -2.55 14.56
N LEU A 51 -13.48 -3.52 13.67
CA LEU A 51 -12.40 -4.05 12.81
C LEU A 51 -11.63 -2.95 12.06
N ASP A 52 -12.34 -1.91 11.61
CA ASP A 52 -11.76 -0.76 10.90
C ASP A 52 -10.77 0.03 11.76
N TYR A 53 -10.97 0.09 13.08
CA TYR A 53 -10.04 0.75 13.98
C TYR A 53 -8.76 -0.07 14.15
N THR A 54 -8.89 -1.38 14.33
CA THR A 54 -7.73 -2.28 14.50
C THR A 54 -6.91 -2.45 13.22
N SER A 55 -7.54 -2.35 12.05
CA SER A 55 -6.88 -2.48 10.75
C SER A 55 -5.97 -1.28 10.44
N LEU A 56 -6.24 -0.08 10.99
CA LEU A 56 -5.37 1.09 10.86
C LEU A 56 -3.94 0.80 11.33
N PHE A 57 -3.78 0.12 12.47
CA PHE A 57 -2.47 -0.23 13.00
C PHE A 57 -1.75 -1.22 12.08
N SER A 58 -2.46 -2.24 11.59
CA SER A 58 -1.92 -3.22 10.66
C SER A 58 -1.49 -2.61 9.32
N ILE A 59 -2.29 -1.70 8.75
CA ILE A 59 -1.97 -1.02 7.48
C ILE A 59 -0.80 -0.05 7.70
N GLY A 60 -0.74 0.64 8.85
CA GLY A 60 0.40 1.48 9.23
C GLY A 60 1.70 0.68 9.35
N LEU A 61 1.65 -0.49 10.00
CA LEU A 61 2.78 -1.43 10.07
C LEU A 61 3.19 -1.92 8.68
N LEU A 62 2.21 -2.25 7.83
CA LEU A 62 2.47 -2.71 6.46
C LEU A 62 3.18 -1.64 5.64
N LEU A 63 2.72 -0.39 5.70
CA LEU A 63 3.37 0.74 5.04
C LEU A 63 4.81 0.92 5.53
N PHE A 64 5.02 0.85 6.84
CA PHE A 64 6.34 0.91 7.44
C PHE A 64 7.25 -0.21 6.90
N LEU A 65 6.76 -1.45 6.87
CA LEU A 65 7.51 -2.59 6.34
C LEU A 65 7.79 -2.48 4.85
N MET A 66 6.86 -1.93 4.05
CA MET A 66 7.11 -1.67 2.64
C MET A 66 8.22 -0.62 2.45
N THR A 67 8.19 0.50 3.19
CA THR A 67 9.25 1.50 3.13
C THR A 67 10.59 0.94 3.61
N LEU A 68 10.58 0.18 4.70
CA LEU A 68 11.76 -0.49 5.23
C LEU A 68 12.34 -1.49 4.22
N GLY A 69 11.49 -2.31 3.61
CA GLY A 69 11.88 -3.28 2.59
C GLY A 69 12.50 -2.60 1.37
N LEU A 70 11.88 -1.55 0.86
CA LEU A 70 12.46 -0.73 -0.21
C LEU A 70 13.80 -0.11 0.18
N ASN A 71 13.94 0.35 1.43
CA ASN A 71 15.20 0.92 1.92
C ASN A 71 16.32 -0.15 1.99
N ILE A 72 16.00 -1.36 2.47
CA ILE A 72 16.93 -2.49 2.51
C ILE A 72 17.32 -2.93 1.10
N ILE A 73 16.34 -3.11 0.21
CA ILE A 73 16.55 -3.48 -1.19
C ILE A 73 17.43 -2.44 -1.89
N SER A 74 17.17 -1.16 -1.67
CA SER A 74 17.98 -0.06 -2.21
C SER A 74 19.43 -0.18 -1.78
N ARG A 75 19.70 -0.49 -0.50
CA ARG A 75 21.06 -0.71 -0.01
C ARG A 75 21.73 -1.92 -0.67
N ILE A 76 21.02 -3.04 -0.77
CA ILE A 76 21.52 -4.29 -1.39
C ILE A 76 21.82 -4.06 -2.87
N LEU A 77 20.93 -3.36 -3.59
CA LEU A 77 21.17 -2.98 -4.98
C LEU A 77 22.44 -2.13 -5.08
N VAL A 78 22.54 -1.04 -4.31
CA VAL A 78 23.71 -0.14 -4.37
C VAL A 78 25.01 -0.86 -4.07
N GLU A 79 25.04 -1.78 -3.10
CA GLU A 79 26.21 -2.61 -2.81
C GLU A 79 26.59 -3.50 -3.99
N ARG A 80 25.62 -4.18 -4.60
CA ARG A 80 25.85 -5.05 -5.76
C ARG A 80 26.27 -4.29 -7.03
N PHE A 81 25.70 -3.11 -7.26
CA PHE A 81 26.06 -2.28 -8.41
C PHE A 81 27.39 -1.55 -8.21
N ARG A 82 27.92 -1.42 -6.98
CA ARG A 82 29.27 -0.87 -6.74
C ARG A 82 30.41 -1.83 -7.12
N GLU A 83 30.18 -3.13 -7.19
CA GLU A 83 31.21 -4.10 -7.64
C GLU A 83 31.52 -3.99 -9.14
N GLU A 84 30.63 -3.41 -9.95
CA GLU A 84 30.81 -3.25 -11.42
C GLU A 84 31.43 -1.89 -11.82
N TYR A 85 31.84 -1.06 -10.85
CA TYR A 85 32.47 0.24 -11.13
C TYR A 85 33.98 0.31 -10.81
N GLU A 86 34.64 -0.84 -10.65
CA GLU A 86 36.11 -0.96 -10.72
C GLU A 86 36.55 -1.84 -11.89
#